data_AF-A0AAV9KUN2-F1
#
_entry.id   AF-A0AAV9KUN2-F1
#
_cell.length_a   1.000
_cell.length_b   1.000
_cell.length_c   1.000
_cell.angle_alpha   90.00
_cell.angle_beta   90.00
_cell.angle_gamma   90.00
#
_symmetry.space_group_name_H-M   'P 1'
#
loop_
_entity.id
_entity.type
_entity.pdbx_description
1 polymer ?
#
loop_
_entity_poly.entity_id
_entity_poly.type
_entity_poly.pdbx_seq_one_letter_code
_entity_poly.pdbx_strand_id
1 'polypeptide(L)'
;MNNLCRAIKETVRGFPRPLLNLSRESFATVMNDAFGHPLQPSFDPYANDINYLLASYVIPYVGLTGYVGANPKLHSPIAKRLVAGLLGVESGQDAVLRALLYERGRENVEPYGITVTEFTNRISKLRNKLGRQGIKDEGLRVKPKIGAEGSIRGNILAGGKYSLSYDRTPEEILRIAYGSGQESKPGGFYPNGAEGRIAKSYL
;
A
#
# COMPACT_ATOMS: atom_id res chain seq x y z
N MET A 1 -8.22 22.17 1.43
CA MET A 1 -7.00 21.45 0.99
C MET A 1 -6.46 20.69 2.20
N ASN A 2 -6.26 19.37 2.11
CA ASN A 2 -5.80 18.56 3.26
C ASN A 2 -4.48 19.12 3.82
N ASN A 3 -4.33 19.14 5.15
CA ASN A 3 -3.18 19.72 5.86
C ASN A 3 -1.83 19.19 5.36
N LEU A 4 -1.77 17.91 4.98
CA LEU A 4 -0.62 17.26 4.37
C LEU A 4 -0.17 17.94 3.05
N CYS A 5 -1.10 18.15 2.11
CA CYS A 5 -0.78 18.78 0.83
C CYS A 5 -0.30 20.23 0.99
N ARG A 6 -0.80 20.92 2.03
CA ARG A 6 -0.34 22.26 2.39
C ARG A 6 1.11 22.21 2.89
N ALA A 7 1.41 21.33 3.85
CA ALA A 7 2.77 21.17 4.39
C ALA A 7 3.80 20.85 3.29
N ILE A 8 3.46 19.99 2.32
CA ILE A 8 4.34 19.69 1.19
C ILE A 8 4.58 20.93 0.33
N LYS A 9 3.52 21.65 -0.06
CA LYS A 9 3.61 22.85 -0.91
C LYS A 9 4.37 24.01 -0.25
N GLU A 10 4.29 24.12 1.08
CA GLU A 10 5.01 25.13 1.86
C GLU A 10 6.50 24.78 2.03
N THR A 11 6.85 23.49 1.96
CA THR A 11 8.21 23.00 2.24
C THR A 11 9.05 22.78 0.97
N VAL A 12 8.43 22.32 -0.11
CA VAL A 12 9.09 22.04 -1.40
C VAL A 12 8.20 22.47 -2.57
N ARG A 13 8.79 22.64 -3.75
CA ARG A 13 8.02 22.90 -4.98
C ARG A 13 7.12 21.69 -5.29
N GLY A 14 5.84 21.82 -4.98
CA GLY A 14 4.82 20.82 -5.29
C GLY A 14 4.41 20.81 -6.77
N PHE A 15 3.62 19.81 -7.13
CA PHE A 15 2.95 19.70 -8.42
C PHE A 15 1.47 19.35 -8.20
N PRO A 16 0.60 19.50 -9.23
CA PRO A 16 -0.82 19.18 -9.10
C PRO A 16 -1.06 17.74 -8.66
N ARG A 17 -2.04 17.52 -7.78
CA ARG A 17 -2.42 16.16 -7.39
C ARG A 17 -3.01 15.45 -8.62
N PRO A 18 -2.51 14.26 -8.99
CA PRO A 18 -3.07 13.50 -10.10
C PRO A 18 -4.50 13.03 -9.77
N LEU A 19 -5.24 12.64 -10.82
CA LEU A 19 -6.57 12.06 -10.66
C LEU A 19 -6.48 10.71 -9.94
N LEU A 20 -7.26 10.55 -8.88
CA LEU A 20 -7.37 9.30 -8.13
C LEU A 20 -8.70 8.61 -8.43
N ASN A 21 -8.65 7.34 -8.79
CA ASN A 21 -9.83 6.50 -8.99
C ASN A 21 -10.09 5.61 -7.77
N LEU A 22 -10.86 6.14 -6.82
CA LEU A 22 -11.30 5.42 -5.62
C LEU A 22 -12.69 4.78 -5.80
N SER A 23 -13.10 4.52 -7.04
CA SER A 23 -14.40 3.89 -7.33
C SER A 23 -14.47 2.45 -6.83
N ARG A 24 -15.69 1.94 -6.65
CA ARG A 24 -15.95 0.56 -6.23
C ARG A 24 -15.35 -0.43 -7.23
N GLU A 25 -15.43 -0.10 -8.52
CA GLU A 25 -14.92 -0.88 -9.64
C GLU A 25 -13.39 -1.01 -9.60
N SER A 26 -12.68 0.06 -9.21
CA SER A 26 -11.22 0.03 -9.03
C SER A 26 -10.81 -0.93 -7.92
N PHE A 27 -11.46 -0.83 -6.76
CA PHE A 27 -11.20 -1.75 -5.64
C PHE A 27 -11.61 -3.19 -5.95
N ALA A 28 -12.75 -3.40 -6.62
CA ALA A 28 -13.19 -4.72 -7.07
C ALA A 28 -12.16 -5.35 -8.00
N THR A 29 -11.59 -4.60 -8.95
CA THR A 29 -10.54 -5.07 -9.85
C THR A 29 -9.31 -5.54 -9.06
N VAL A 30 -8.85 -4.73 -8.11
CA VAL A 30 -7.69 -5.09 -7.27
C VAL A 30 -7.95 -6.36 -6.45
N MET A 31 -9.14 -6.50 -5.87
CA MET A 31 -9.48 -7.71 -5.12
C MET A 31 -9.56 -8.92 -6.04
N ASN A 32 -10.20 -8.80 -7.21
CA ASN A 32 -10.25 -9.88 -8.19
C ASN A 32 -8.85 -10.34 -8.61
N ASP A 33 -7.92 -9.41 -8.84
CA ASP A 33 -6.53 -9.71 -9.17
C ASP A 33 -5.78 -10.39 -8.02
N ALA A 34 -6.10 -10.02 -6.77
CA ALA A 34 -5.52 -10.63 -5.58
C ALA A 34 -5.99 -12.09 -5.40
N PHE A 35 -7.24 -12.39 -5.75
CA PHE A 35 -7.80 -13.74 -5.70
C PHE A 35 -7.51 -14.55 -6.97
N GLY A 36 -7.21 -13.90 -8.09
CA GLY A 36 -7.01 -14.53 -9.39
C GLY A 36 -8.32 -14.91 -10.10
N HIS A 37 -9.47 -14.45 -9.58
CA HIS A 37 -10.79 -14.61 -10.17
C HIS A 37 -11.73 -13.52 -9.67
N PRO A 38 -12.82 -13.22 -10.39
CA PRO A 38 -13.85 -12.31 -9.90
C PRO A 38 -14.50 -12.81 -8.59
N LEU A 39 -14.61 -11.93 -7.61
CA LEU A 39 -15.44 -12.15 -6.42
C LEU A 39 -16.91 -11.91 -6.75
N GLN A 40 -17.80 -12.71 -6.17
CA GLN A 40 -19.25 -12.57 -6.31
C GLN A 40 -19.92 -12.46 -4.94
N PRO A 41 -20.65 -11.36 -4.66
CA PRO A 41 -20.78 -10.14 -5.46
C PRO A 41 -19.45 -9.38 -5.57
N SER A 42 -19.35 -8.41 -6.49
CA SER A 42 -18.14 -7.58 -6.61
C SER A 42 -17.78 -6.91 -5.28
N PHE A 43 -16.49 -6.86 -4.95
CA PHE A 43 -16.03 -6.24 -3.71
C PHE A 43 -16.37 -4.75 -3.67
N ASP A 44 -17.19 -4.36 -2.70
CA ASP A 44 -17.54 -2.96 -2.45
C ASP A 44 -16.76 -2.45 -1.21
N PRO A 45 -15.79 -1.53 -1.39
CA PRO A 45 -14.99 -0.98 -0.29
C PRO A 45 -15.81 -0.14 0.71
N TYR A 46 -17.05 0.22 0.37
CA TYR A 46 -17.92 1.08 1.18
C TYR A 46 -19.10 0.33 1.81
N ALA A 47 -19.19 -0.98 1.60
CA ALA A 47 -20.33 -1.77 2.08
C ALA A 47 -20.41 -1.89 3.61
N ASN A 48 -19.25 -2.02 4.28
CA ASN A 48 -19.16 -2.15 5.73
C ASN A 48 -17.74 -1.78 6.22
N ASP A 49 -17.54 -1.84 7.55
CA ASP A 49 -16.29 -1.50 8.22
C ASP A 49 -15.13 -2.42 7.85
N ILE A 50 -15.33 -3.74 7.78
CA ILE A 50 -14.30 -4.71 7.37
C ILE A 50 -13.84 -4.44 5.94
N ASN A 51 -14.78 -4.24 5.01
CA ASN A 51 -14.48 -3.91 3.62
C ASN A 51 -13.71 -2.60 3.52
N TYR A 52 -14.10 -1.59 4.30
CA TYR A 52 -13.42 -0.31 4.34
C TYR A 52 -11.99 -0.42 4.89
N LEU A 53 -11.79 -1.22 5.95
CA LEU A 53 -10.46 -1.50 6.50
C LEU A 53 -9.57 -2.25 5.49
N LEU A 54 -10.11 -3.26 4.80
CA LEU A 54 -9.40 -4.01 3.77
C LEU A 54 -9.05 -3.12 2.57
N ALA A 55 -9.96 -2.25 2.13
CA ALA A 55 -9.70 -1.26 1.09
C ALA A 55 -8.60 -0.27 1.52
N SER A 56 -8.67 0.20 2.76
CA SER A 56 -7.66 1.08 3.36
C SER A 56 -6.31 0.39 3.55
N TYR A 57 -6.26 -0.94 3.60
CA TYR A 57 -5.02 -1.71 3.67
C TYR A 57 -4.28 -1.81 2.32
N VAL A 58 -4.95 -1.59 1.18
CA VAL A 58 -4.39 -1.83 -0.16
C VAL A 58 -3.19 -0.91 -0.47
N ILE A 59 -3.31 0.40 -0.24
CA ILE A 59 -2.37 1.41 -0.77
C ILE A 59 -1.42 2.03 0.26
N PRO A 60 -1.83 2.42 1.48
CA PRO A 60 -0.98 3.21 2.39
C PRO A 60 0.40 2.62 2.65
N TYR A 61 0.51 1.29 2.79
CA TYR A 61 1.80 0.62 2.98
C TYR A 61 2.79 0.84 1.81
N VAL A 62 2.29 1.02 0.58
CA VAL A 62 3.11 1.32 -0.60
C VAL A 62 3.72 2.72 -0.49
N GLY A 63 2.98 3.71 0.04
CA GLY A 63 3.48 5.07 0.29
C GLY A 63 4.64 5.08 1.29
N LEU A 64 4.44 4.42 2.42
CA LEU A 64 5.44 4.27 3.48
C LEU A 64 6.75 3.68 2.95
N THR A 65 6.67 2.56 2.22
CA THR A 65 7.86 1.92 1.66
C THR A 65 8.53 2.77 0.57
N GLY A 66 7.75 3.64 -0.10
CA GLY A 66 8.28 4.66 -1.00
C GLY A 66 9.08 5.76 -0.29
N TYR A 67 8.66 6.20 0.90
CA TYR A 67 9.44 7.16 1.69
C TYR A 67 10.78 6.57 2.15
N VAL A 68 10.79 5.31 2.58
CA VAL A 68 12.02 4.59 2.94
C VAL A 68 12.98 4.54 1.74
N GLY A 69 12.48 4.16 0.55
CA GLY A 69 13.27 4.11 -0.68
C GLY A 69 13.71 5.47 -1.24
N ALA A 70 12.95 6.54 -0.94
CA ALA A 70 13.29 7.90 -1.35
C ALA A 70 14.37 8.54 -0.46
N ASN A 71 14.39 8.25 0.85
CA ASN A 71 15.31 8.85 1.82
C ASN A 71 16.79 8.93 1.38
N PRO A 72 17.43 7.83 0.90
CA PRO A 72 18.84 7.89 0.48
C PRO A 72 19.07 8.75 -0.78
N LYS A 73 18.03 9.04 -1.56
CA LYS A 73 18.09 9.81 -2.81
C LYS A 73 17.83 11.30 -2.61
N LEU A 74 17.42 11.72 -1.41
CA LEU A 74 17.17 13.12 -1.10
C LEU A 74 18.48 13.81 -0.73
N HIS A 75 18.78 14.94 -1.36
CA HIS A 75 19.96 15.75 -1.03
C HIS A 75 19.64 16.90 -0.06
N SER A 76 18.43 17.46 -0.15
CA SER A 76 18.01 18.59 0.69
C SER A 76 17.68 18.14 2.13
N PRO A 77 18.32 18.71 3.17
CA PRO A 77 17.96 18.45 4.56
C PRO A 77 16.49 18.78 4.86
N ILE A 78 15.94 19.80 4.21
CA ILE A 78 14.54 20.21 4.33
C ILE A 78 13.62 19.10 3.78
N ALA A 79 13.95 18.56 2.60
CA ALA A 79 13.19 17.45 2.01
C ALA A 79 13.31 16.16 2.83
N LYS A 80 14.49 15.86 3.38
CA LYS A 80 14.69 14.73 4.29
C LYS A 80 13.84 14.86 5.55
N ARG A 81 13.82 16.04 6.17
CA ARG A 81 12.98 16.31 7.35
C ARG A 81 11.50 16.13 7.03
N LEU A 82 11.04 16.63 5.87
CA LEU A 82 9.66 16.43 5.42
C LEU A 82 9.34 14.95 5.29
N VAL A 83 10.12 14.20 4.51
CA VAL A 83 9.87 12.77 4.26
C VAL A 83 9.95 11.94 5.56
N ALA A 84 10.89 12.24 6.45
CA ALA A 84 10.96 11.59 7.77
C ALA A 84 9.70 11.85 8.62
N GLY A 85 9.18 13.09 8.60
CA GLY A 85 7.93 13.42 9.28
C GLY A 85 6.70 12.70 8.70
N LEU A 86 6.63 12.60 7.37
CA LEU A 86 5.54 11.88 6.69
C LEU A 86 5.61 10.37 6.96
N LEU A 87 6.82 9.79 6.90
CA LEU A 87 7.06 8.39 7.20
C LEU A 87 6.57 8.01 8.60
N GLY A 88 6.84 8.84 9.62
CA GLY A 88 6.39 8.60 10.99
C GLY A 88 4.87 8.52 11.13
N VAL A 89 4.14 9.45 10.49
CA VAL A 89 2.67 9.48 10.52
C VAL A 89 2.07 8.31 9.76
N GLU A 90 2.57 8.01 8.55
CA GLU A 90 2.08 6.88 7.76
C GLU A 90 2.37 5.53 8.43
N SER A 91 3.48 5.41 9.16
CA SER A 91 3.81 4.21 9.94
C SER A 91 2.80 3.98 11.07
N GLY A 92 2.39 5.04 11.77
CA GLY A 92 1.34 4.97 12.78
C GLY A 92 -0.03 4.57 12.18
N GLN A 93 -0.37 5.12 11.01
CA GLN A 93 -1.61 4.79 10.31
C GLN A 93 -1.65 3.32 9.86
N ASP A 94 -0.56 2.81 9.27
CA ASP A 94 -0.45 1.41 8.87
C ASP A 94 -0.58 0.46 10.08
N ALA A 95 0.10 0.78 11.19
CA ALA A 95 0.03 -0.01 12.42
C ALA A 95 -1.40 -0.07 12.99
N VAL A 96 -2.14 1.06 13.01
CA VAL A 96 -3.53 1.10 13.46
C VAL A 96 -4.44 0.27 12.56
N LEU A 97 -4.34 0.41 11.24
CA LEU A 97 -5.13 -0.38 10.29
C LEU A 97 -4.84 -1.88 10.43
N ARG A 98 -3.56 -2.25 10.52
CA ARG A 98 -3.15 -3.65 10.71
C ARG A 98 -3.62 -4.19 12.05
N ALA A 99 -3.59 -3.41 13.13
CA ALA A 99 -4.10 -3.83 14.44
C ALA A 99 -5.61 -4.12 14.39
N LEU A 100 -6.41 -3.21 13.81
CA LEU A 100 -7.85 -3.37 13.68
C LEU A 100 -8.24 -4.59 12.83
N LEU A 101 -7.49 -4.85 11.75
CA LEU A 101 -7.70 -6.04 10.92
C LEU A 101 -7.17 -7.32 11.61
N TYR A 102 -6.11 -7.22 12.41
CA TYR A 102 -5.54 -8.36 13.14
C TYR A 102 -6.52 -8.88 14.20
N GLU A 103 -7.15 -7.96 14.94
CA GLU A 103 -8.21 -8.26 15.90
C GLU A 103 -9.36 -9.04 15.23
N ARG A 104 -9.80 -8.58 14.05
CA ARG A 104 -10.85 -9.20 13.23
C ARG A 104 -10.34 -10.33 12.35
N GLY A 105 -9.10 -10.79 12.52
CA GLY A 105 -8.41 -11.64 11.55
C GLY A 105 -9.09 -13.00 11.28
N ARG A 106 -9.89 -13.49 12.23
CA ARG A 106 -10.66 -14.75 12.14
C ARG A 106 -12.08 -14.56 11.60
N GLU A 107 -12.57 -13.32 11.54
CA GLU A 107 -13.89 -13.02 11.00
C GLU A 107 -13.90 -13.25 9.50
N ASN A 108 -15.05 -13.71 8.99
CA ASN A 108 -15.26 -13.83 7.56
C ASN A 108 -15.67 -12.47 6.99
N VAL A 109 -15.11 -12.16 5.81
CA VAL A 109 -15.58 -11.06 4.99
C VAL A 109 -16.82 -11.55 4.26
N GLU A 110 -18.00 -11.19 4.77
CA GLU A 110 -19.27 -11.56 4.16
C GLU A 110 -19.50 -10.81 2.83
N PRO A 111 -20.10 -11.47 1.82
CA PRO A 111 -20.64 -12.83 1.81
C PRO A 111 -19.65 -13.89 1.29
N TYR A 112 -18.35 -13.59 1.24
CA TYR A 112 -17.37 -14.45 0.58
C TYR A 112 -17.01 -15.71 1.35
N GLY A 113 -17.28 -15.76 2.66
CA GLY A 113 -16.87 -16.86 3.54
C GLY A 113 -15.34 -17.00 3.67
N ILE A 114 -14.59 -15.93 3.39
CA ILE A 114 -13.13 -15.89 3.42
C ILE A 114 -12.68 -15.00 4.57
N THR A 115 -11.74 -15.48 5.38
CA THR A 115 -11.25 -14.73 6.55
C THR A 115 -10.55 -13.43 6.18
N VAL A 116 -10.61 -12.44 7.07
CA VAL A 116 -9.82 -11.19 6.97
C VAL A 116 -8.32 -11.48 6.83
N THR A 117 -7.80 -12.48 7.54
CA THR A 117 -6.40 -12.91 7.40
C THR A 117 -6.07 -13.34 5.96
N GLU A 118 -6.94 -14.13 5.33
CA GLU A 118 -6.70 -14.58 3.95
C GLU A 118 -6.79 -13.42 2.95
N PHE A 119 -7.74 -12.50 3.11
CA PHE A 119 -7.81 -11.28 2.30
C PHE A 119 -6.50 -10.48 2.36
N THR A 120 -6.00 -10.18 3.57
CA THR A 120 -4.74 -9.41 3.72
C THR A 120 -3.53 -10.15 3.14
N ASN A 121 -3.48 -11.48 3.26
CA ASN A 121 -2.44 -12.29 2.63
C ASN A 121 -2.49 -12.20 1.10
N ARG A 122 -3.69 -12.24 0.50
CA ARG A 122 -3.90 -12.12 -0.96
C ARG A 122 -3.50 -10.74 -1.47
N ILE A 123 -3.92 -9.68 -0.78
CA ILE A 123 -3.54 -8.30 -1.12
C ILE A 123 -2.02 -8.12 -1.05
N SER A 124 -1.37 -8.66 -0.02
CA SER A 124 0.09 -8.55 0.12
C SER A 124 0.85 -9.31 -0.98
N LYS A 125 0.39 -10.51 -1.31
CA LYS A 125 0.93 -11.29 -2.44
C LYS A 125 0.77 -10.54 -3.76
N LEU A 126 -0.37 -9.89 -4.00
CA LEU A 126 -0.58 -9.07 -5.18
C LEU A 126 0.43 -7.91 -5.25
N ARG A 127 0.63 -7.17 -4.16
CA ARG A 127 1.61 -6.06 -4.11
C ARG A 127 3.02 -6.54 -4.45
N ASN A 128 3.44 -7.69 -3.90
CA ASN A 128 4.75 -8.28 -4.21
C ASN A 128 4.84 -8.72 -5.69
N LYS A 129 3.79 -9.35 -6.22
CA LYS A 129 3.71 -9.75 -7.63
C LYS A 129 3.85 -8.54 -8.57
N LEU A 130 3.12 -7.46 -8.30
CA LEU A 130 3.16 -6.23 -9.09
C LEU A 130 4.50 -5.50 -8.96
N GLY A 131 5.13 -5.51 -7.78
CA GLY A 131 6.44 -4.90 -7.55
C GLY A 131 7.59 -5.60 -8.29
N ARG A 132 7.50 -6.93 -8.50
CA ARG A 132 8.48 -7.77 -9.23
C ARG A 132 9.89 -7.83 -8.62
N GLN A 133 10.05 -7.45 -7.35
CA GLN A 133 11.35 -7.36 -6.66
C GLN A 133 11.35 -8.12 -5.31
N GLY A 134 10.70 -9.29 -5.27
CA GLY A 134 10.67 -10.15 -4.09
C GLY A 134 9.58 -9.78 -3.07
N ILE A 135 9.78 -10.20 -1.82
CA ILE A 135 8.83 -10.01 -0.72
C ILE A 135 9.17 -8.70 0.00
N LYS A 136 8.29 -7.71 -0.12
CA LYS A 136 8.41 -6.40 0.52
C LYS A 136 7.12 -5.98 1.23
N ASP A 137 6.27 -6.95 1.48
CA ASP A 137 5.01 -6.81 2.18
C ASP A 137 4.47 -8.18 2.54
N GLU A 138 3.79 -8.27 3.67
CA GLU A 138 3.28 -9.49 4.23
C GLU A 138 1.93 -9.21 4.92
N GLY A 139 1.03 -10.19 4.83
CA GLY A 139 -0.27 -10.10 5.49
C GLY A 139 -0.15 -10.15 7.01
N LEU A 140 -1.29 -10.16 7.70
CA LEU A 140 -1.35 -9.99 9.16
C LEU A 140 -0.78 -11.16 9.97
N ARG A 141 -0.69 -12.33 9.34
CA ARG A 141 -0.17 -13.56 9.96
C ARG A 141 0.82 -14.22 9.02
N VAL A 142 2.02 -14.44 9.54
CA VAL A 142 3.14 -15.03 8.80
C VAL A 142 3.65 -16.27 9.50
N LYS A 143 4.38 -17.11 8.76
CA LYS A 143 5.12 -18.22 9.39
C LYS A 143 6.18 -17.62 10.32
N PRO A 144 6.44 -18.18 11.52
CA PRO A 144 7.38 -17.62 12.48
C PRO A 144 8.73 -17.23 11.85
N LYS A 145 9.31 -18.12 11.03
CA LYS A 145 10.59 -17.93 10.32
C LYS A 145 10.67 -16.68 9.44
N ILE A 146 9.53 -16.11 9.08
CA ILE A 146 9.38 -14.99 8.15
C ILE A 146 8.98 -13.72 8.91
N GLY A 147 8.31 -13.84 10.06
CA GLY A 147 7.93 -12.68 10.87
C GLY A 147 9.10 -11.99 11.55
N ALA A 148 8.82 -10.87 12.20
CA ALA A 148 9.81 -10.08 12.92
C ALA A 148 10.66 -10.97 13.84
N GLU A 149 11.98 -10.79 13.74
CA GLU A 149 13.00 -11.56 14.47
C GLU A 149 12.92 -13.09 14.26
N GLY A 150 12.24 -13.55 13.20
CA GLY A 150 12.08 -14.97 12.86
C GLY A 150 11.26 -15.79 13.87
N SER A 151 10.55 -15.12 14.78
CA SER A 151 9.92 -15.76 15.95
C SER A 151 8.44 -15.45 16.13
N ILE A 152 7.94 -14.36 15.52
CA ILE A 152 6.58 -13.86 15.76
C ILE A 152 5.63 -14.26 14.62
N ARG A 153 4.40 -14.68 14.96
CA ARG A 153 3.35 -15.03 13.99
C ARG A 153 2.49 -13.84 13.56
N GLY A 154 2.32 -12.86 14.44
CA GLY A 154 1.58 -11.63 14.15
C GLY A 154 2.45 -10.61 13.42
N ASN A 155 1.86 -9.92 12.45
CA ASN A 155 2.58 -8.99 11.58
C ASN A 155 1.83 -7.65 11.48
N ILE A 156 1.63 -7.03 12.65
CA ILE A 156 1.05 -5.69 12.78
C ILE A 156 2.06 -4.63 12.34
N LEU A 157 3.36 -4.87 12.59
CA LEU A 157 4.46 -4.03 12.13
C LEU A 157 5.27 -4.81 11.10
N ALA A 158 5.01 -4.57 9.82
CA ALA A 158 5.71 -5.28 8.75
C ALA A 158 7.12 -4.70 8.53
N GLY A 159 8.13 -5.54 8.76
CA GLY A 159 9.53 -5.22 8.58
C GLY A 159 10.35 -6.44 8.17
N GLY A 160 11.51 -6.19 7.56
CA GLY A 160 12.42 -7.24 7.13
C GLY A 160 13.15 -7.93 8.29
N LYS A 161 14.20 -8.71 7.96
CA LYS A 161 15.00 -9.48 8.94
C LYS A 161 15.50 -8.68 10.15
N TYR A 162 15.77 -7.39 9.95
CA TYR A 162 16.26 -6.48 11.00
C TYR A 162 15.15 -5.59 11.59
N SER A 163 13.88 -5.94 11.38
CA SER A 163 12.71 -5.16 11.79
C SER A 163 12.68 -3.74 11.21
N LEU A 164 13.38 -3.52 10.10
CA LEU A 164 13.35 -2.29 9.31
C LEU A 164 12.21 -2.35 8.29
N SER A 165 11.51 -1.24 8.10
CA SER A 165 10.54 -1.11 7.03
C SER A 165 11.19 -1.36 5.67
N TYR A 166 10.49 -2.03 4.77
CA TYR A 166 10.97 -2.27 3.41
C TYR A 166 11.06 -0.96 2.61
N ASP A 167 11.97 -0.93 1.65
CA ASP A 167 12.07 0.12 0.66
C ASP A 167 11.43 -0.31 -0.66
N ARG A 168 10.79 0.61 -1.39
CA ARG A 168 10.38 0.40 -2.78
C ARG A 168 10.95 1.49 -3.69
N THR A 169 11.36 1.10 -4.88
CA THR A 169 11.75 2.06 -5.93
C THR A 169 10.51 2.72 -6.56
N PRO A 170 10.67 3.86 -7.26
CA PRO A 170 9.56 4.48 -7.99
C PRO A 170 8.86 3.54 -8.96
N GLU A 171 9.61 2.69 -9.68
CA GLU A 171 9.07 1.69 -10.61
C GLU A 171 8.16 0.70 -9.89
N GLU A 172 8.60 0.16 -8.74
CA GLU A 172 7.79 -0.76 -7.94
C GLU A 172 6.48 -0.10 -7.50
N ILE A 173 6.54 1.16 -7.05
CA ILE A 173 5.36 1.92 -6.61
C ILE A 173 4.40 2.14 -7.78
N LEU A 174 4.89 2.58 -8.94
CA LEU A 174 4.05 2.84 -10.11
C LEU A 174 3.37 1.57 -10.63
N ARG A 175 4.11 0.46 -10.71
CA ARG A 175 3.55 -0.85 -11.10
C ARG A 175 2.39 -1.30 -10.19
N ILE A 176 2.53 -1.08 -8.89
CA ILE A 176 1.51 -1.42 -7.89
C ILE A 176 0.33 -0.44 -7.99
N ALA A 177 0.60 0.87 -7.99
CA ALA A 177 -0.40 1.92 -8.00
C ALA A 177 -1.28 1.91 -9.26
N TYR A 178 -0.70 1.52 -10.40
CA TYR A 178 -1.42 1.35 -11.66
C TYR A 178 -2.13 0.00 -11.79
N GLY A 179 -1.83 -0.97 -10.91
CA GLY A 179 -2.37 -2.33 -10.97
C GLY A 179 -1.89 -3.15 -12.18
N SER A 180 -1.03 -2.60 -13.03
CA SER A 180 -0.66 -3.20 -14.32
C SER A 180 0.59 -4.07 -14.26
N GLY A 181 1.40 -3.94 -13.20
CA GLY A 181 2.72 -4.56 -13.12
C GLY A 181 3.74 -3.91 -14.07
N GLN A 182 3.40 -2.77 -14.70
CA GLN A 182 4.24 -2.00 -15.61
C GLN A 182 4.15 -0.50 -15.29
N GLU A 183 5.30 0.11 -14.97
CA GLU A 183 5.46 1.52 -14.62
C GLU A 183 5.11 2.49 -15.76
N SER A 184 5.09 1.99 -17.00
CA SER A 184 4.73 2.74 -18.22
C SER A 184 3.26 2.59 -18.61
N LYS A 185 2.47 1.80 -17.88
CA LYS A 185 1.05 1.55 -18.20
C LYS A 185 0.15 2.03 -17.06
N PRO A 186 -0.33 3.29 -17.11
CA PRO A 186 -1.34 3.82 -16.20
C PRO A 186 -2.61 2.99 -16.12
N GLY A 187 -3.32 3.12 -15.00
CA GLY A 187 -4.51 2.34 -14.70
C GLY A 187 -4.84 2.34 -13.21
N GLY A 188 -5.73 1.44 -12.80
CA GLY A 188 -6.07 1.24 -11.39
C GLY A 188 -6.45 2.54 -10.68
N PHE A 189 -5.72 2.87 -9.62
CA PHE A 189 -5.96 4.07 -8.81
C PHE A 189 -5.51 5.38 -9.48
N TYR A 190 -4.69 5.31 -10.52
CA TYR A 190 -4.21 6.48 -11.27
C TYR A 190 -4.48 6.27 -12.78
N PRO A 191 -5.74 6.41 -13.23
CA PRO A 191 -6.14 6.08 -14.59
C PRO A 191 -5.40 6.90 -15.66
N ASN A 192 -5.03 8.14 -15.33
CA ASN A 192 -4.29 9.03 -16.22
C ASN A 192 -2.78 9.08 -15.91
N GLY A 193 -2.31 8.20 -15.03
CA GLY A 193 -0.93 8.16 -14.56
C GLY A 193 -0.68 9.06 -13.34
N ALA A 194 0.42 8.79 -12.66
CA ALA A 194 0.96 9.61 -11.61
C ALA A 194 1.69 10.83 -12.20
N GLU A 195 1.95 11.82 -11.36
CA GLU A 195 2.52 13.11 -11.76
C GLU A 195 3.93 13.34 -11.23
N GLY A 196 4.61 14.34 -11.81
CA GLY A 196 5.98 14.70 -11.49
C GLY A 196 7.03 14.06 -12.41
N ARG A 197 8.28 14.54 -12.30
CA ARG A 197 9.37 14.22 -13.24
C ARG A 197 9.66 12.73 -13.36
N ILE A 198 9.63 12.00 -12.24
CA ILE A 198 9.93 10.57 -12.20
C ILE A 198 8.80 9.76 -12.83
N ALA A 199 7.54 9.99 -12.45
CA ALA A 199 6.42 9.23 -13.02
C ALA A 199 6.31 9.46 -14.54
N LYS A 200 6.44 10.73 -14.97
CA LYS A 200 6.37 11.11 -16.38
C LYS A 200 7.51 10.59 -17.24
N SER A 201 8.67 10.25 -16.66
CA SER A 201 9.78 9.69 -17.46
C SER A 201 9.54 8.24 -17.91
N TYR A 202 8.51 7.57 -17.40
CA TYR A 202 8.12 6.22 -17.82
C TYR A 202 6.95 6.19 -18.81
N LEU A 203 6.33 7.34 -19.09
CA LEU A 203 5.16 7.48 -19.96
C LEU A 203 5.54 7.89 -21.38
#